data_AF-A0AB39V262-F1
#
_entry.id   AF-A0AB39V262-F1
#
_cell.length_a   1.000
_cell.length_b   1.000
_cell.length_c   1.000
_cell.angle_alpha   90.00
_cell.angle_beta   90.00
_cell.angle_gamma   90.00
#
_symmetry.space_group_name_H-M   'P 1'
#
loop_
_entity.id
_entity.type
_entity.pdbx_description
1 polymer ?
#
loop_
_entity_poly.entity_id
_entity_poly.type
_entity_poly.pdbx_seq_one_letter_code
_entity_poly.pdbx_strand_id
1 'polypeptide(L)'
;MGKIDTEKSKIDKLIRNFENTKYFGYMFFVKYDGQKFESFDENPNKKSVKSEFKKILENNKIKIFKGVQQAGRTDANVSAKENILYINSKGIIDFSKLKFLETEGLKINKIVRTLPFLEFPQMIEKRYYIYEYPKNLVKNDEEIINQICKKVSGKKDFYEFTSEKGKKLKNHTREIFVKYENDKLYFVGDGFLPQQVRIMSNFILNNTKFDIEKLNDENFENRELKIKDKPLDGKYLILTKVDFSEELEKISFFDVKNIEELINLKNENNGSLEIKNSENKLDNLNEKLKNIGEITKIRKIEKNSYFTIFFVEKKDKGEFIGKRGKNVKKLKKIFGDIVVKDI
;
A
#
# COMPACT_ATOMS: atom_id res chain seq x y z
N MET A 1 -20.44 -25.05 -3.77
CA MET A 1 -19.19 -25.84 -3.90
C MET A 1 -18.14 -25.18 -4.80
N GLY A 2 -18.42 -24.90 -6.09
CA GLY A 2 -17.36 -24.52 -7.06
C GLY A 2 -16.53 -23.24 -6.83
N LYS A 3 -17.05 -22.19 -6.15
CA LYS A 3 -16.28 -20.98 -5.81
C LYS A 3 -15.31 -21.16 -4.63
N ILE A 4 -15.69 -21.98 -3.65
CA ILE A 4 -14.90 -22.24 -2.44
C ILE A 4 -13.67 -23.10 -2.77
N ASP A 5 -13.84 -24.10 -3.64
CA ASP A 5 -12.74 -24.95 -4.10
C ASP A 5 -11.73 -24.18 -4.97
N THR A 6 -12.18 -23.19 -5.73
CA THR A 6 -11.29 -22.34 -6.55
C THR A 6 -10.50 -21.33 -5.71
N GLU A 7 -11.10 -20.74 -4.67
CA GLU A 7 -10.40 -19.81 -3.78
C GLU A 7 -9.34 -20.52 -2.94
N LYS A 8 -9.68 -21.68 -2.36
CA LYS A 8 -8.72 -22.51 -1.63
C LYS A 8 -7.53 -22.91 -2.50
N SER A 9 -7.79 -23.33 -3.75
CA SER A 9 -6.74 -23.68 -4.72
C SER A 9 -5.81 -22.50 -5.03
N LYS A 10 -6.34 -21.27 -5.12
CA LYS A 10 -5.53 -20.05 -5.30
C LYS A 10 -4.62 -19.79 -4.08
N ILE A 11 -5.16 -19.91 -2.87
CA ILE A 11 -4.40 -19.72 -1.62
C ILE A 11 -3.30 -20.77 -1.49
N ASP A 12 -3.60 -22.05 -1.75
CA ASP A 12 -2.61 -23.14 -1.71
C ASP A 12 -1.46 -22.88 -2.70
N LYS A 13 -1.79 -22.41 -3.92
CA LYS A 13 -0.80 -22.02 -4.91
C LYS A 13 0.05 -20.83 -4.45
N LEU A 14 -0.57 -19.82 -3.84
CA LEU A 14 0.12 -18.67 -3.27
C LEU A 14 1.10 -19.08 -2.17
N ILE A 15 0.67 -19.92 -1.22
CA ILE A 15 1.50 -20.45 -0.13
C ILE A 15 2.68 -21.23 -0.71
N ARG A 16 2.43 -22.14 -1.66
CA ARG A 16 3.48 -22.94 -2.30
C ARG A 16 4.48 -22.09 -3.08
N ASN A 17 4.01 -21.07 -3.80
CA ASN A 17 4.88 -20.13 -4.50
C ASN A 17 5.75 -19.35 -3.51
N PHE A 18 5.15 -18.88 -2.41
CA PHE A 18 5.88 -18.19 -1.37
C PHE A 18 6.90 -19.10 -0.67
N GLU A 19 6.56 -20.35 -0.37
CA GLU A 19 7.47 -21.32 0.24
C GLU A 19 8.74 -21.54 -0.60
N ASN A 20 8.57 -21.65 -1.92
CA ASN A 20 9.66 -21.95 -2.86
C ASN A 20 10.54 -20.75 -3.23
N THR A 21 10.10 -19.51 -2.99
CA THR A 21 10.89 -18.31 -3.31
C THR A 21 11.82 -17.92 -2.16
N LYS A 22 12.98 -17.35 -2.49
CA LYS A 22 13.89 -16.70 -1.52
C LYS A 22 13.64 -15.20 -1.39
N TYR A 23 12.66 -14.67 -2.13
CA TYR A 23 12.34 -13.26 -2.16
C TYR A 23 11.20 -12.92 -1.21
N PHE A 24 11.22 -11.70 -0.71
CA PHE A 24 10.17 -11.09 0.09
C PHE A 24 9.81 -9.74 -0.51
N GLY A 25 8.54 -9.36 -0.39
CA GLY A 25 8.06 -8.03 -0.69
C GLY A 25 8.17 -7.13 0.54
N TYR A 26 8.45 -5.86 0.33
CA TYR A 26 8.54 -4.89 1.42
C TYR A 26 7.88 -3.59 0.98
N MET A 27 6.96 -3.10 1.82
CA MET A 27 6.34 -1.79 1.70
C MET A 27 7.03 -0.82 2.66
N PHE A 28 7.58 0.25 2.10
CA PHE A 28 8.20 1.35 2.82
C PHE A 28 7.26 2.53 2.81
N PHE A 29 6.72 2.88 3.97
CA PHE A 29 5.87 4.04 4.15
C PHE A 29 6.77 5.25 4.33
N VAL A 30 6.70 6.17 3.38
CA VAL A 30 7.58 7.32 3.28
C VAL A 30 6.80 8.62 3.35
N LYS A 31 7.42 9.61 4.00
CA LYS A 31 7.03 11.01 3.91
C LYS A 31 8.15 11.79 3.22
N TYR A 32 7.79 12.81 2.46
CA TYR A 32 8.77 13.67 1.82
C TYR A 32 8.26 15.09 1.57
N ASP A 33 9.19 16.03 1.60
CA ASP A 33 9.02 17.41 1.17
C ASP A 33 9.33 17.50 -0.33
N GLY A 34 8.28 17.63 -1.14
CA GLY A 34 8.36 17.62 -2.60
C GLY A 34 9.26 18.70 -3.17
N GLN A 35 9.42 19.83 -2.47
CA GLN A 35 10.23 20.97 -2.93
C GLN A 35 11.73 20.66 -2.97
N LYS A 36 12.16 19.58 -2.31
CA LYS A 36 13.55 19.10 -2.32
C LYS A 36 13.84 18.13 -3.47
N PHE A 37 12.87 17.88 -4.34
CA PHE A 37 12.96 16.93 -5.44
C PHE A 37 12.47 17.53 -6.75
N GLU A 38 13.23 17.30 -7.81
CA GLU A 38 12.86 17.73 -9.16
C GLU A 38 11.88 16.76 -9.83
N SER A 39 11.79 15.54 -9.31
CA SER A 39 10.93 14.48 -9.87
C SER A 39 10.71 13.34 -8.89
N PHE A 40 9.67 12.54 -9.11
CA PHE A 40 9.45 11.34 -8.32
C PHE A 40 10.31 10.16 -8.80
N ASP A 41 10.27 9.90 -10.10
CA ASP A 41 11.08 8.86 -10.74
C ASP A 41 12.50 9.34 -11.02
N GLU A 42 13.42 8.38 -11.10
CA GLU A 42 14.83 8.64 -11.38
C GLU A 42 15.02 9.28 -12.75
N ASN A 43 15.77 10.38 -12.79
CA ASN A 43 16.21 11.04 -14.01
C ASN A 43 17.72 11.30 -13.90
N PRO A 44 18.50 11.16 -14.99
CA PRO A 44 19.93 11.43 -14.97
C PRO A 44 20.22 12.83 -14.40
N ASN A 45 21.18 12.91 -13.47
CA ASN A 45 21.65 14.14 -12.83
C ASN A 45 20.60 14.94 -12.03
N LYS A 46 19.45 14.35 -11.70
CA LYS A 46 18.40 15.01 -10.92
C LYS A 46 18.16 14.34 -9.59
N LYS A 47 17.88 15.16 -8.56
CA LYS A 47 17.46 14.63 -7.25
C LYS A 47 15.99 14.22 -7.32
N SER A 48 15.73 12.92 -7.17
CA SER A 48 14.38 12.35 -7.20
C SER A 48 14.04 11.59 -5.93
N VAL A 49 12.74 11.42 -5.66
CA VAL A 49 12.27 10.64 -4.51
C VAL A 49 12.80 9.20 -4.58
N LYS A 50 12.74 8.56 -5.75
CA LYS A 50 13.24 7.19 -5.92
C LYS A 50 14.76 7.08 -5.81
N SER A 51 15.53 8.04 -6.31
CA SER A 51 16.98 8.03 -6.18
C SER A 51 17.42 8.18 -4.72
N GLU A 52 16.79 9.08 -3.96
CA GLU A 52 17.06 9.23 -2.53
C GLU A 52 16.63 8.00 -1.73
N PHE A 53 15.49 7.40 -2.07
CA PHE A 53 15.09 6.13 -1.47
C PHE A 53 16.10 5.01 -1.73
N LYS A 54 16.64 4.90 -2.96
CA LYS A 54 17.69 3.92 -3.27
C LYS A 54 18.97 4.17 -2.49
N LYS A 55 19.38 5.42 -2.27
CA LYS A 55 20.51 5.74 -1.39
C LYS A 55 20.28 5.22 0.03
N ILE A 56 19.06 5.34 0.58
CA ILE A 56 18.72 4.75 1.88
C ILE A 56 18.91 3.22 1.85
N LEU A 57 18.43 2.55 0.81
CA LEU A 57 18.58 1.10 0.67
C LEU A 57 20.06 0.69 0.57
N GLU A 58 20.85 1.38 -0.25
CA GLU A 58 22.28 1.14 -0.44
C GLU A 58 23.08 1.34 0.84
N ASN A 59 22.80 2.41 1.60
CA ASN A 59 23.43 2.68 2.89
C ASN A 59 23.12 1.61 3.95
N ASN A 60 21.95 0.97 3.86
CA ASN A 60 21.60 -0.19 4.67
C ASN A 60 22.01 -1.54 4.04
N LYS A 61 22.77 -1.53 2.93
CA LYS A 61 23.22 -2.71 2.20
C LYS A 61 22.06 -3.61 1.72
N ILE A 62 20.89 -3.03 1.49
CA ILE A 62 19.71 -3.73 0.97
C ILE A 62 19.83 -3.84 -0.55
N LYS A 63 19.89 -5.07 -1.05
CA LYS A 63 19.86 -5.35 -2.49
C LYS A 63 18.43 -5.58 -2.95
N ILE A 64 17.98 -4.75 -3.90
CA ILE A 64 16.65 -4.93 -4.51
C ILE A 64 16.70 -5.87 -5.70
N PHE A 65 15.59 -6.52 -5.98
CA PHE A 65 15.33 -7.28 -7.19
C PHE A 65 14.16 -6.65 -7.95
N LYS A 66 14.37 -6.41 -9.26
CA LYS A 66 13.55 -5.51 -10.08
C LYS A 66 13.59 -4.06 -9.57
N GLY A 67 12.84 -3.18 -10.21
CA GLY A 67 12.75 -1.76 -9.83
C GLY A 67 11.85 -1.50 -8.62
N VAL A 68 11.93 -0.27 -8.11
CA VAL A 68 11.04 0.25 -7.07
C VAL A 68 9.67 0.55 -7.69
N GLN A 69 8.62 -0.07 -7.15
CA GLN A 69 7.23 0.27 -7.44
C GLN A 69 6.70 1.25 -6.40
N GLN A 70 5.55 1.86 -6.66
CA GLN A 70 5.02 2.94 -5.82
C GLN A 70 3.50 2.89 -5.74
N ALA A 71 2.96 3.43 -4.64
CA ALA A 71 1.54 3.64 -4.49
C ALA A 71 1.08 4.88 -5.26
N GLY A 72 1.71 6.04 -5.03
CA GLY A 72 1.46 7.28 -5.78
C GLY A 72 2.71 7.74 -6.50
N ARG A 73 2.62 8.03 -7.81
CA ARG A 73 3.62 8.83 -8.51
C ARG A 73 3.22 10.29 -8.37
N THR A 74 4.06 11.11 -7.75
CA THR A 74 3.82 12.54 -7.60
C THR A 74 4.55 13.36 -8.67
N ASP A 75 4.02 14.53 -9.01
CA ASP A 75 4.72 15.49 -9.86
C ASP A 75 5.87 16.16 -9.08
N ALA A 76 6.69 16.96 -9.77
CA ALA A 76 7.68 17.82 -9.13
C ALA A 76 7.02 18.76 -8.09
N ASN A 77 7.74 19.07 -7.02
CA ASN A 77 7.31 19.91 -5.89
C ASN A 77 6.14 19.36 -5.04
N VAL A 78 5.48 18.27 -5.44
CA VAL A 78 4.37 17.67 -4.68
C VAL A 78 4.92 16.90 -3.50
N SER A 79 4.43 17.20 -2.30
CA SER A 79 4.85 16.55 -1.06
C SER A 79 4.02 15.30 -0.75
N ALA A 80 4.49 14.47 0.18
CA ALA A 80 3.69 13.39 0.73
C ALA A 80 3.86 13.25 2.25
N LYS A 81 2.74 13.11 2.97
CA LYS A 81 2.74 12.72 4.39
C LYS A 81 2.88 11.19 4.54
N GLU A 82 2.26 10.43 3.64
CA GLU A 82 2.35 8.98 3.62
C GLU A 82 2.14 8.46 2.18
N ASN A 83 3.25 8.21 1.50
CA ASN A 83 3.30 7.45 0.25
C ASN A 83 3.99 6.11 0.53
N ILE A 84 3.90 5.16 -0.41
CA ILE A 84 4.48 3.83 -0.21
C ILE A 84 5.32 3.44 -1.41
N LEU A 85 6.53 2.99 -1.11
CA LEU A 85 7.46 2.42 -2.07
C LEU A 85 7.57 0.92 -1.81
N TYR A 86 7.41 0.13 -2.86
CA TYR A 86 7.45 -1.32 -2.80
C TYR A 86 8.69 -1.86 -3.51
N ILE A 87 9.40 -2.76 -2.84
CA ILE A 87 10.55 -3.47 -3.40
C ILE A 87 10.44 -4.97 -3.17
N ASN A 88 11.16 -5.73 -3.99
CA ASN A 88 11.49 -7.12 -3.68
C ASN A 88 12.94 -7.17 -3.22
N SER A 89 13.23 -7.97 -2.20
CA SER A 89 14.60 -8.25 -1.77
C SER A 89 14.78 -9.75 -1.55
N LYS A 90 15.99 -10.24 -1.78
CA LYS A 90 16.35 -11.65 -1.55
C LYS A 90 16.79 -11.79 -0.10
N GLY A 91 16.19 -12.74 0.62
CA GLY A 91 16.42 -12.92 2.05
C GLY A 91 15.69 -11.88 2.89
N ILE A 92 15.94 -11.95 4.20
CA ILE A 92 15.19 -11.20 5.19
C ILE A 92 15.90 -9.88 5.49
N ILE A 93 15.14 -8.79 5.48
CA ILE A 93 15.59 -7.51 6.02
C ILE A 93 15.21 -7.48 7.49
N ASP A 94 16.22 -7.40 8.35
CA ASP A 94 16.05 -7.18 9.79
C ASP A 94 15.87 -5.69 10.05
N PHE A 95 14.63 -5.28 10.31
CA PHE A 95 14.26 -3.88 10.49
C PHE A 95 14.97 -3.23 11.69
N SER A 96 15.31 -4.02 12.72
CA SER A 96 15.98 -3.53 13.92
C SER A 96 17.43 -3.10 13.67
N LYS A 97 18.04 -3.59 12.57
CA LYS A 97 19.43 -3.30 12.21
C LYS A 97 19.57 -2.15 11.21
N LEU A 98 18.47 -1.56 10.77
CA LEU A 98 18.49 -0.45 9.82
C LEU A 98 18.93 0.83 10.54
N LYS A 99 20.00 1.45 10.04
CA LYS A 99 20.60 2.65 10.63
C LYS A 99 20.17 3.93 9.92
N PHE A 100 19.88 3.83 8.62
CA PHE A 100 19.52 4.97 7.79
C PHE A 100 18.05 4.85 7.43
N LEU A 101 17.21 5.76 7.93
CA LEU A 101 15.78 5.79 7.62
C LEU A 101 15.34 7.11 6.98
N GLU A 102 16.28 8.03 6.76
CA GLU A 102 16.00 9.32 6.17
C GLU A 102 17.20 9.84 5.37
N THR A 103 16.89 10.69 4.40
CA THR A 103 17.84 11.58 3.72
C THR A 103 17.26 12.99 3.73
N GLU A 104 17.96 13.92 3.10
CA GLU A 104 17.48 15.30 2.98
C GLU A 104 16.17 15.36 2.16
N GLY A 105 15.04 15.44 2.87
CA GLY A 105 13.70 15.61 2.31
C GLY A 105 12.86 14.34 2.23
N LEU A 106 13.41 13.16 2.55
CA LEU A 106 12.70 11.88 2.53
C LEU A 106 12.90 11.13 3.85
N LYS A 107 11.84 10.58 4.41
CA LYS A 107 11.90 9.75 5.63
C LYS A 107 11.01 8.52 5.50
N ILE A 108 11.52 7.37 5.90
CA ILE A 108 10.80 6.12 6.08
C ILE A 108 10.24 6.11 7.51
N ASN A 109 8.91 6.04 7.64
CA ASN A 109 8.23 6.01 8.93
C ASN A 109 7.92 4.57 9.37
N LYS A 110 7.65 3.66 8.43
CA LYS A 110 7.24 2.29 8.70
C LYS A 110 7.68 1.37 7.57
N ILE A 111 8.02 0.13 7.92
CA ILE A 111 8.31 -0.93 6.95
C ILE A 111 7.40 -2.11 7.27
N VAL A 112 6.72 -2.64 6.26
CA VAL A 112 5.87 -3.84 6.37
C VAL A 112 6.34 -4.87 5.37
N ARG A 113 6.49 -6.11 5.81
CA ARG A 113 6.79 -7.22 4.91
C ARG A 113 5.51 -7.76 4.28
N THR A 114 5.59 -8.20 3.04
CA THR A 114 4.48 -8.82 2.31
C THR A 114 5.03 -9.87 1.33
N LEU A 115 4.16 -10.45 0.52
CA LEU A 115 4.57 -11.37 -0.54
C LEU A 115 5.39 -10.64 -1.62
N PRO A 116 6.40 -11.30 -2.21
CA PRO A 116 7.15 -10.74 -3.32
C PRO A 116 6.33 -10.73 -4.62
N PHE A 117 6.83 -9.99 -5.59
CA PHE A 117 6.38 -9.95 -6.99
C PHE A 117 4.93 -9.47 -7.19
N LEU A 118 4.46 -8.57 -6.32
CA LEU A 118 3.19 -7.89 -6.54
C LEU A 118 3.28 -6.92 -7.71
N GLU A 119 2.19 -6.81 -8.48
CA GLU A 119 1.92 -5.64 -9.32
C GLU A 119 1.39 -4.52 -8.41
N PHE A 120 2.31 -3.92 -7.65
CA PHE A 120 1.97 -3.09 -6.50
C PHE A 120 1.00 -1.93 -6.79
N PRO A 121 1.08 -1.22 -7.94
CA PRO A 121 0.10 -0.18 -8.26
C PRO A 121 -1.36 -0.68 -8.34
N GLN A 122 -1.59 -1.96 -8.64
CA GLN A 122 -2.93 -2.57 -8.70
C GLN A 122 -3.47 -2.92 -7.31
N MET A 123 -2.61 -2.89 -6.29
CA MET A 123 -2.98 -3.16 -4.89
C MET A 123 -3.44 -1.90 -4.14
N ILE A 124 -3.52 -0.77 -4.83
CA ILE A 124 -3.92 0.51 -4.25
C ILE A 124 -5.36 0.79 -4.60
N GLU A 125 -6.20 0.97 -3.59
CA GLU A 125 -7.62 1.25 -3.77
C GLU A 125 -7.86 2.74 -3.90
N LYS A 126 -7.34 3.57 -2.98
CA LYS A 126 -7.60 5.02 -2.97
C LYS A 126 -6.35 5.84 -2.64
N ARG A 127 -6.33 7.08 -3.14
CA ARG A 127 -5.31 8.09 -2.81
C ARG A 127 -5.98 9.35 -2.34
N TYR A 128 -5.42 9.95 -1.29
CA TYR A 128 -5.97 11.12 -0.62
C TYR A 128 -5.04 12.30 -0.80
N TYR A 129 -5.50 13.34 -1.47
CA TYR A 129 -4.72 14.57 -1.65
C TYR A 129 -5.37 15.74 -0.93
N ILE A 130 -4.52 16.63 -0.42
CA ILE A 130 -4.91 17.96 0.02
C ILE A 130 -4.22 18.99 -0.89
N TYR A 131 -4.97 20.00 -1.32
CA TYR A 131 -4.44 21.16 -2.02
C TYR A 131 -4.62 22.42 -1.17
N GLU A 132 -3.51 22.96 -0.66
CA GLU A 132 -3.47 24.13 0.23
C GLU A 132 -3.05 25.38 -0.54
N TYR A 133 -4.00 26.03 -1.21
CA TYR A 133 -3.73 27.17 -2.08
C TYR A 133 -3.86 28.50 -1.32
N PRO A 134 -2.99 29.51 -1.56
CA PRO A 134 -3.08 30.79 -0.87
C PRO A 134 -4.43 31.49 -1.12
N LYS A 135 -5.12 31.86 -0.05
CA LYS A 135 -6.47 32.46 -0.11
C LYS A 135 -6.55 33.67 -1.05
N ASN A 136 -5.53 34.53 -1.01
CA ASN A 136 -5.45 35.73 -1.82
C ASN A 136 -5.30 35.47 -3.34
N LEU A 137 -5.03 34.23 -3.74
CA LEU A 137 -4.95 33.82 -5.14
C LEU A 137 -6.23 33.13 -5.64
N VAL A 138 -7.13 32.74 -4.74
CA VAL A 138 -8.43 32.16 -5.07
C VAL A 138 -9.33 33.23 -5.67
N LYS A 139 -10.06 32.90 -6.75
CA LYS A 139 -10.93 33.87 -7.45
C LYS A 139 -12.43 33.56 -7.32
N ASN A 140 -12.79 32.30 -7.19
CA ASN A 140 -14.17 31.89 -6.93
C ASN A 140 -14.50 32.07 -5.45
N ASP A 141 -15.74 32.44 -5.15
CA ASP A 141 -16.25 32.38 -3.78
C ASP A 141 -16.51 30.93 -3.33
N GLU A 142 -16.71 30.76 -2.03
CA GLU A 142 -16.90 29.45 -1.40
C GLU A 142 -18.17 28.72 -1.88
N GLU A 143 -19.24 29.45 -2.20
CA GLU A 143 -20.49 28.85 -2.69
C GLU A 143 -20.27 28.20 -4.06
N ILE A 144 -19.67 28.95 -4.99
CA ILE A 144 -19.30 28.46 -6.32
C ILE A 144 -18.33 27.28 -6.21
N ILE A 145 -17.29 27.39 -5.38
CA ILE A 145 -16.32 26.30 -5.16
C ILE A 145 -17.05 25.01 -4.73
N ASN A 146 -17.94 25.11 -3.75
CA ASN A 146 -18.68 23.96 -3.24
C ASN A 146 -19.64 23.36 -4.29
N GLN A 147 -20.29 24.20 -5.10
CA GLN A 147 -21.12 23.73 -6.22
C GLN A 147 -20.28 22.98 -7.26
N ILE A 148 -19.13 23.52 -7.67
CA ILE A 148 -18.23 22.87 -8.61
C ILE A 148 -17.73 21.54 -8.03
N CYS A 149 -17.26 21.51 -6.77
CA CYS A 149 -16.82 20.29 -6.09
C CYS A 149 -17.86 19.17 -6.15
N LYS A 150 -19.13 19.48 -5.90
CA LYS A 150 -20.24 18.51 -6.01
C LYS A 150 -20.39 17.98 -7.43
N LYS A 151 -20.42 18.86 -8.43
CA LYS A 151 -20.67 18.48 -9.84
C LYS A 151 -19.51 17.72 -10.49
N VAL A 152 -18.27 18.01 -10.11
CA VAL A 152 -17.08 17.28 -10.63
C VAL A 152 -16.83 15.95 -9.91
N SER A 153 -17.48 15.71 -8.77
CA SER A 153 -17.35 14.46 -8.02
C SER A 153 -18.15 13.33 -8.67
N GLY A 154 -17.69 12.09 -8.49
CA GLY A 154 -18.28 10.86 -9.00
C GLY A 154 -17.38 10.13 -9.99
N LYS A 155 -17.94 9.11 -10.62
CA LYS A 155 -17.27 8.31 -11.64
C LYS A 155 -17.50 8.91 -13.02
N LYS A 156 -16.47 9.52 -13.61
CA LYS A 156 -16.57 10.30 -14.86
C LYS A 156 -15.34 10.11 -15.74
N ASP A 157 -15.46 10.41 -17.04
CA ASP A 157 -14.31 10.54 -17.95
C ASP A 157 -13.61 11.89 -17.70
N PHE A 158 -12.41 11.85 -17.12
CA PHE A 158 -11.63 13.05 -16.82
C PHE A 158 -10.59 13.40 -17.90
N TYR A 159 -10.83 13.01 -19.16
CA TYR A 159 -9.94 13.29 -20.30
C TYR A 159 -9.56 14.77 -20.43
N GLU A 160 -10.48 15.67 -20.11
CA GLU A 160 -10.25 17.12 -20.18
C GLU A 160 -9.51 17.69 -18.97
N PHE A 161 -9.45 16.94 -17.86
CA PHE A 161 -8.71 17.31 -16.65
C PHE A 161 -7.34 16.64 -16.59
N THR A 162 -6.64 16.51 -17.71
CA THR A 162 -5.31 15.94 -17.73
C THR A 162 -4.39 16.61 -18.75
N SER A 163 -3.09 16.49 -18.52
CA SER A 163 -2.07 16.86 -19.50
C SER A 163 -2.15 16.04 -20.80
N GLU A 164 -1.48 16.53 -21.85
CA GLU A 164 -1.32 15.83 -23.14
C GLU A 164 -0.76 14.41 -23.01
N LYS A 165 0.13 14.18 -22.02
CA LYS A 165 0.61 12.84 -21.72
C LYS A 165 -0.51 11.93 -21.22
N GLY A 166 -1.39 12.44 -20.37
CA GLY A 166 -2.52 11.67 -19.87
C GLY A 166 -3.61 11.45 -20.91
N LYS A 167 -3.81 12.38 -21.86
CA LYS A 167 -4.73 12.17 -23.01
C LYS A 167 -4.36 10.96 -23.87
N LYS A 168 -3.08 10.55 -23.89
CA LYS A 168 -2.60 9.35 -24.59
C LYS A 168 -2.88 8.03 -23.88
N LEU A 169 -3.42 8.06 -22.65
CA LEU A 169 -3.79 6.84 -21.93
C LEU A 169 -5.03 6.19 -22.58
N LYS A 170 -5.20 4.88 -22.38
CA LYS A 170 -6.35 4.14 -22.91
C LYS A 170 -7.65 4.38 -22.13
N ASN A 171 -7.54 4.71 -20.84
CA ASN A 171 -8.67 4.88 -19.94
C ASN A 171 -8.50 6.14 -19.07
N HIS A 172 -9.49 7.03 -19.18
CA HIS A 172 -9.59 8.32 -18.50
C HIS A 172 -10.67 8.37 -17.42
N THR A 173 -11.47 7.31 -17.31
CA THR A 173 -12.51 7.21 -16.28
C THR A 173 -11.88 7.01 -14.91
N ARG A 174 -12.26 7.83 -13.94
CA ARG A 174 -11.88 7.71 -12.53
C ARG A 174 -13.10 7.93 -11.66
N GLU A 175 -13.09 7.39 -10.45
CA GLU A 175 -14.03 7.76 -9.41
C GLU A 175 -13.33 8.70 -8.42
N ILE A 176 -13.76 9.96 -8.40
CA ILE A 176 -13.11 11.02 -7.62
C ILE A 176 -14.15 11.77 -6.82
N PHE A 177 -13.87 11.99 -5.54
CA PHE A 177 -14.65 12.86 -4.66
C PHE A 177 -13.81 14.06 -4.27
N VAL A 178 -14.38 15.25 -4.40
CA VAL A 178 -13.72 16.52 -4.06
C VAL A 178 -14.59 17.29 -3.07
N LYS A 179 -13.97 17.83 -2.03
CA LYS A 179 -14.62 18.77 -1.10
C LYS A 179 -13.72 19.97 -0.82
N TYR A 180 -14.31 21.10 -0.52
CA TYR A 180 -13.63 22.29 -0.03
C TYR A 180 -14.00 22.52 1.43
N GLU A 181 -13.00 22.61 2.30
CA GLU A 181 -13.22 22.79 3.74
C GLU A 181 -11.98 23.43 4.36
N ASN A 182 -12.16 24.37 5.31
CA ASN A 182 -11.05 25.05 5.98
C ASN A 182 -10.01 25.61 4.98
N ASP A 183 -10.51 26.24 3.92
CA ASP A 183 -9.72 26.83 2.82
C ASP A 183 -8.84 25.86 2.02
N LYS A 184 -9.16 24.56 2.05
CA LYS A 184 -8.39 23.51 1.38
C LYS A 184 -9.30 22.64 0.52
N LEU A 185 -8.78 22.20 -0.62
CA LEU A 185 -9.42 21.15 -1.39
C LEU A 185 -8.92 19.78 -0.93
N TYR A 186 -9.85 18.87 -0.66
CA TYR A 186 -9.56 17.47 -0.38
C TYR A 186 -10.04 16.63 -1.56
N PHE A 187 -9.17 15.78 -2.06
CA PHE A 187 -9.46 14.84 -3.14
C PHE A 187 -9.30 13.42 -2.64
N VAL A 188 -10.26 12.57 -2.96
CA VAL A 188 -10.18 11.12 -2.77
C VAL A 188 -10.49 10.48 -4.10
N GLY A 189 -9.68 9.53 -4.55
CA GLY A 189 -9.99 8.82 -5.79
C GLY A 189 -9.28 7.50 -5.96
N ASP A 190 -9.86 6.66 -6.83
CA ASP A 190 -9.33 5.33 -7.20
C ASP A 190 -8.01 5.41 -7.99
N GLY A 191 -7.79 6.54 -8.63
CA GLY A 191 -6.57 6.93 -9.29
C GLY A 191 -6.69 8.34 -9.84
N PHE A 192 -5.56 8.91 -10.22
CA PHE A 192 -5.53 10.25 -10.84
C PHE A 192 -4.73 10.20 -12.13
N LEU A 193 -5.22 10.87 -13.15
CA LEU A 193 -4.52 11.12 -14.40
C LEU A 193 -3.37 12.10 -14.18
N PRO A 194 -2.36 12.12 -15.07
CA PRO A 194 -1.24 13.05 -14.97
C PRO A 194 -1.69 14.52 -14.85
N GLN A 195 -1.25 15.18 -13.76
CA GLN A 195 -1.58 16.57 -13.39
C GLN A 195 -3.04 16.83 -13.01
N GLN A 196 -3.89 15.81 -12.92
CA GLN A 196 -5.33 15.97 -12.78
C GLN A 196 -5.75 16.79 -11.57
N VAL A 197 -5.25 16.43 -10.38
CA VAL A 197 -5.60 17.15 -9.14
C VAL A 197 -5.28 18.64 -9.27
N ARG A 198 -4.16 19.00 -9.90
CA ARG A 198 -3.70 20.38 -10.04
C ARG A 198 -4.51 21.17 -11.08
N ILE A 199 -4.95 20.52 -12.16
CA ILE A 199 -5.82 21.12 -13.18
C ILE A 199 -7.22 21.32 -12.59
N MET A 200 -7.76 20.31 -11.90
CA MET A 200 -9.03 20.40 -11.19
C MET A 200 -9.00 21.50 -10.13
N SER A 201 -7.92 21.61 -9.33
CA SER A 201 -7.78 22.70 -8.37
C SER A 201 -7.80 24.08 -9.04
N ASN A 202 -7.15 24.25 -10.20
CA ASN A 202 -7.23 25.53 -10.92
C ASN A 202 -8.66 25.83 -11.36
N PHE A 203 -9.31 24.83 -11.96
CA PHE A 203 -10.67 24.96 -12.45
C PHE A 203 -11.63 25.35 -11.31
N ILE A 204 -11.58 24.61 -10.20
CA ILE A 204 -12.45 24.82 -9.04
C ILE A 204 -12.21 26.20 -8.40
N LEU A 205 -10.96 26.59 -8.20
CA LEU A 205 -10.63 27.80 -7.42
C LEU A 205 -10.63 29.08 -8.26
N ASN A 206 -10.35 28.99 -9.56
CA ASN A 206 -9.98 30.16 -10.37
C ASN A 206 -10.75 30.33 -11.69
N ASN A 207 -11.55 29.34 -12.11
CA ASN A 207 -12.31 29.46 -13.36
C ASN A 207 -13.69 30.11 -13.10
N THR A 208 -13.70 31.44 -13.08
CA THR A 208 -14.88 32.27 -12.76
C THR A 208 -15.86 32.42 -13.93
N LYS A 209 -15.49 32.00 -15.14
CA LYS A 209 -16.28 32.20 -16.37
C LYS A 209 -16.96 30.93 -16.87
N PHE A 210 -16.71 29.80 -16.23
CA PHE A 210 -17.27 28.54 -16.65
C PHE A 210 -18.77 28.48 -16.31
N ASP A 211 -19.57 28.03 -17.26
CA ASP A 211 -20.99 27.75 -17.04
C ASP A 211 -21.14 26.43 -16.27
N ILE A 212 -21.39 26.53 -14.96
CA ILE A 212 -21.44 25.40 -14.02
C ILE A 212 -22.52 24.38 -14.41
N GLU A 213 -23.55 24.76 -15.17
CA GLU A 213 -24.58 23.84 -15.66
C GLU A 213 -24.04 22.86 -16.72
N LYS A 214 -22.90 23.17 -17.33
CA LYS A 214 -22.20 22.24 -18.21
C LYS A 214 -21.48 21.11 -17.48
N LEU A 215 -21.31 21.18 -16.16
CA LEU A 215 -20.75 20.09 -15.36
C LEU A 215 -21.79 18.99 -15.12
N ASN A 216 -22.21 18.31 -16.19
CA ASN A 216 -23.16 17.21 -16.18
C ASN A 216 -22.56 15.96 -16.81
N ASP A 217 -23.12 14.78 -16.54
CA ASP A 217 -22.56 13.50 -16.98
C ASP A 217 -22.38 13.41 -18.50
N GLU A 218 -23.35 13.92 -19.27
CA GLU A 218 -23.32 13.94 -20.73
C GLU A 218 -22.08 14.68 -21.27
N ASN A 219 -21.77 15.87 -20.76
CA ASN A 219 -20.60 16.63 -21.21
C ASN A 219 -19.27 16.00 -20.80
N PHE A 220 -19.22 15.30 -19.66
CA PHE A 220 -18.04 14.52 -19.26
C PHE A 220 -17.84 13.34 -20.21
N GLU A 221 -18.90 12.59 -20.54
CA GLU A 221 -18.84 11.45 -21.46
C GLU A 221 -18.48 11.88 -22.90
N ASN A 222 -19.11 12.94 -23.39
CA ASN A 222 -18.89 13.45 -24.75
C ASN A 222 -17.65 14.33 -24.88
N ARG A 223 -16.98 14.67 -23.77
CA ARG A 223 -15.78 15.53 -23.73
C ARG A 223 -16.05 16.92 -24.33
N GLU A 224 -17.15 17.53 -23.90
CA GLU A 224 -17.64 18.83 -24.39
C GLU A 224 -17.49 19.96 -23.37
N LEU A 225 -16.79 19.73 -22.26
CA LEU A 225 -16.54 20.75 -21.24
C LEU A 225 -15.63 21.87 -21.78
N LYS A 226 -14.73 21.55 -22.72
CA LYS A 226 -13.73 22.45 -23.31
C LYS A 226 -12.80 23.09 -22.25
N ILE A 227 -12.39 22.30 -21.26
CA ILE A 227 -11.46 22.73 -20.20
C ILE A 227 -10.08 23.00 -20.79
N LYS A 228 -9.54 24.18 -20.49
CA LYS A 228 -8.20 24.63 -20.92
C LYS A 228 -7.32 25.06 -19.75
N ASP A 229 -7.77 24.78 -18.53
CA ASP A 229 -7.08 25.10 -17.29
C ASP A 229 -5.69 24.46 -17.26
N LYS A 230 -4.71 25.25 -16.84
CA LYS A 230 -3.35 24.78 -16.62
C LYS A 230 -3.23 24.25 -15.19
N PRO A 231 -2.32 23.30 -14.93
CA PRO A 231 -2.09 22.83 -13.57
C PRO A 231 -1.56 23.98 -12.69
N LEU A 232 -2.15 24.16 -11.50
CA LEU A 232 -1.54 25.01 -10.48
C LEU A 232 -0.23 24.41 -9.96
N ASP A 233 0.57 25.15 -9.20
CA ASP A 233 1.88 24.69 -8.68
C ASP A 233 1.74 23.42 -7.82
N GLY A 234 2.69 22.49 -7.96
CA GLY A 234 2.73 21.24 -7.20
C GLY A 234 3.07 21.45 -5.72
N LYS A 235 3.73 22.56 -5.34
CA LYS A 235 4.14 22.82 -3.95
C LYS A 235 2.98 22.90 -2.95
N TYR A 236 1.78 23.19 -3.43
CA TYR A 236 0.56 23.26 -2.62
C TYR A 236 -0.16 21.91 -2.52
N LEU A 237 0.27 20.90 -3.28
CA LEU A 237 -0.33 19.58 -3.30
C LEU A 237 0.41 18.63 -2.37
N ILE A 238 -0.34 17.89 -1.56
CA ILE A 238 0.18 16.93 -0.60
C ILE A 238 -0.57 15.60 -0.76
N LEU A 239 0.13 14.51 -1.06
CA LEU A 239 -0.40 13.15 -0.91
C LEU A 239 -0.42 12.81 0.59
N THR A 240 -1.60 12.70 1.17
CA THR A 240 -1.76 12.54 2.62
C THR A 240 -1.76 11.09 3.07
N LYS A 241 -2.43 10.23 2.32
CA LYS A 241 -2.63 8.81 2.63
C LYS A 241 -2.90 8.00 1.36
N VAL A 242 -2.65 6.71 1.45
CA VAL A 242 -3.05 5.70 0.48
C VAL A 242 -3.83 4.59 1.21
N ASP A 243 -4.94 4.13 0.63
CA ASP A 243 -5.65 2.93 1.09
C ASP A 243 -5.32 1.73 0.20
N PHE A 244 -5.29 0.55 0.82
CA PHE A 244 -4.95 -0.72 0.16
C PHE A 244 -6.19 -1.47 -0.26
N SER A 245 -6.03 -2.33 -1.26
CA SER A 245 -6.99 -3.38 -1.49
C SER A 245 -7.01 -4.35 -0.29
N GLU A 246 -8.18 -4.92 -0.04
CA GLU A 246 -8.35 -6.01 0.93
C GLU A 246 -7.37 -7.17 0.67
N GLU A 247 -7.03 -7.43 -0.60
CA GLU A 247 -6.03 -8.42 -0.98
C GLU A 247 -4.66 -8.11 -0.36
N LEU A 248 -4.18 -6.87 -0.47
CA LEU A 248 -2.89 -6.45 0.06
C LEU A 248 -2.86 -6.49 1.59
N GLU A 249 -3.96 -6.12 2.25
CA GLU A 249 -4.10 -6.25 3.70
C GLU A 249 -3.95 -7.72 4.13
N LYS A 250 -4.66 -8.62 3.44
CA LYS A 250 -4.64 -10.06 3.75
C LYS A 250 -3.27 -10.70 3.59
N ILE A 251 -2.45 -10.26 2.64
CA ILE A 251 -1.11 -10.83 2.38
C ILE A 251 0.02 -10.15 3.16
N SER A 252 -0.23 -9.00 3.77
CA SER A 252 0.76 -8.27 4.56
C SER A 252 1.04 -8.98 5.89
N PHE A 253 2.32 -9.04 6.26
CA PHE A 253 2.76 -9.73 7.46
C PHE A 253 2.84 -8.79 8.66
N PHE A 254 2.44 -9.30 9.82
CA PHE A 254 2.69 -8.70 11.12
C PHE A 254 3.49 -9.65 12.01
N ASP A 255 4.27 -9.07 12.92
CA ASP A 255 5.07 -9.83 13.88
C ASP A 255 4.17 -10.44 14.96
N VAL A 256 4.45 -11.69 15.32
CA VAL A 256 3.83 -12.37 16.46
C VAL A 256 4.94 -12.64 17.47
N LYS A 257 4.76 -12.18 18.71
CA LYS A 257 5.80 -12.17 19.76
C LYS A 257 6.22 -13.58 20.15
N ASN A 258 5.25 -14.48 20.29
CA ASN A 258 5.48 -15.85 20.75
C ASN A 258 4.34 -16.79 20.31
N ILE A 259 4.47 -18.06 20.69
CA ILE A 259 3.49 -19.09 20.35
C ILE A 259 2.17 -18.88 21.11
N GLU A 260 2.20 -18.35 22.34
CA GLU A 260 0.97 -18.07 23.09
C GLU A 260 0.10 -17.02 22.36
N GLU A 261 0.70 -15.93 21.89
CA GLU A 261 0.00 -14.90 21.12
C GLU A 261 -0.57 -15.48 19.81
N LEU A 262 0.19 -16.35 19.13
CA LEU A 262 -0.28 -17.03 17.91
C LEU A 262 -1.54 -17.89 18.16
N ILE A 263 -1.63 -18.54 19.32
CA ILE A 263 -2.80 -19.34 19.72
C ILE A 263 -4.00 -18.44 20.00
N ASN A 264 -3.80 -17.34 20.71
CA ASN A 264 -4.86 -16.39 21.04
C ASN A 264 -5.49 -15.79 19.79
N LEU A 265 -4.66 -15.39 18.82
CA LEU A 265 -5.12 -14.88 17.52
C LEU A 265 -5.99 -15.90 16.75
N LYS A 266 -5.78 -17.19 16.96
CA LYS A 266 -6.61 -18.23 16.35
C LYS A 266 -7.97 -18.35 17.05
N ASN A 267 -8.01 -18.15 18.37
CA ASN A 267 -9.24 -18.30 19.15
C ASN A 267 -10.20 -17.12 18.93
N GLU A 268 -9.68 -15.89 18.79
CA GLU A 268 -10.50 -14.71 18.46
C GLU A 268 -11.20 -14.85 17.10
N ASN A 269 -10.51 -15.42 16.10
CA ASN A 269 -11.10 -15.69 14.79
C ASN A 269 -12.15 -16.83 14.79
N ASN A 270 -12.22 -17.63 15.87
CA ASN A 270 -13.11 -18.80 15.98
C ASN A 270 -14.27 -18.61 16.98
N GLY A 271 -14.47 -17.43 17.57
CA GLY A 271 -15.38 -17.29 18.71
C GLY A 271 -16.18 -15.98 18.76
N SER A 272 -17.26 -15.92 18.00
CA SER A 272 -18.56 -15.62 18.62
C SER A 272 -19.24 -16.98 18.86
N LEU A 273 -19.64 -17.24 20.11
CA LEU A 273 -20.09 -18.49 20.73
C LEU A 273 -19.02 -19.38 21.42
N GLU A 274 -19.34 -19.70 22.68
CA GLU A 274 -18.73 -20.68 23.62
C GLU A 274 -17.60 -20.22 24.56
N ILE A 275 -17.97 -19.47 25.59
CA ILE A 275 -17.09 -19.03 26.70
C ILE A 275 -16.81 -20.13 27.75
N LYS A 276 -17.44 -21.32 27.68
CA LYS A 276 -17.24 -22.39 28.70
C LYS A 276 -16.39 -23.60 28.27
N ASN A 277 -15.94 -23.66 27.01
CA ASN A 277 -15.13 -24.76 26.45
C ASN A 277 -13.65 -24.39 26.18
N SER A 278 -13.22 -23.18 26.56
CA SER A 278 -11.91 -22.61 26.21
C SER A 278 -10.76 -23.09 27.10
N GLU A 279 -10.97 -23.22 28.41
CA GLU A 279 -9.93 -23.57 29.38
C GLU A 279 -9.39 -25.00 29.15
N ASN A 280 -10.27 -26.00 29.08
CA ASN A 280 -9.88 -27.40 28.79
C ASN A 280 -9.20 -27.60 27.41
N LYS A 281 -9.54 -26.76 26.41
CA LYS A 281 -8.88 -26.77 25.10
C LYS A 281 -7.48 -26.17 25.18
N LEU A 282 -7.30 -25.11 25.98
CA LEU A 282 -6.03 -24.42 26.15
C LEU A 282 -5.01 -25.31 26.87
N ASP A 283 -5.43 -26.00 27.92
CA ASP A 283 -4.57 -26.91 28.68
C ASP A 283 -4.09 -28.09 27.84
N ASN A 284 -5.00 -28.72 27.08
CA ASN A 284 -4.65 -29.80 26.15
C ASN A 284 -3.73 -29.31 25.00
N LEU A 285 -3.95 -28.08 24.50
CA LEU A 285 -3.06 -27.49 23.49
C LEU A 285 -1.67 -27.21 24.05
N ASN A 286 -1.59 -26.67 25.27
CA ASN A 286 -0.34 -26.39 25.97
C ASN A 286 0.45 -27.67 26.27
N GLU A 287 -0.21 -28.76 26.70
CA GLU A 287 0.43 -30.07 26.83
C GLU A 287 0.93 -30.63 25.49
N LYS A 288 0.15 -30.45 24.42
CA LYS A 288 0.55 -30.87 23.07
C LYS A 288 1.76 -30.09 22.56
N LEU A 289 1.91 -28.82 22.94
CA LEU A 289 3.01 -27.93 22.58
C LEU A 289 4.28 -28.19 23.39
N LYS A 290 4.17 -28.47 24.70
CA LYS A 290 5.30 -28.90 25.54
C LYS A 290 6.01 -30.13 24.98
N ASN A 291 5.27 -30.97 24.24
CA ASN A 291 5.76 -32.17 23.58
C ASN A 291 6.22 -31.98 22.11
N ILE A 292 6.43 -30.74 21.66
CA ILE A 292 6.95 -30.42 20.31
C ILE A 292 8.27 -29.68 20.48
N GLY A 293 9.36 -30.45 20.60
CA GLY A 293 10.72 -29.90 20.75
C GLY A 293 11.13 -28.98 19.60
N GLU A 294 10.53 -29.14 18.42
CA GLU A 294 10.80 -28.31 17.25
C GLU A 294 10.46 -26.83 17.46
N ILE A 295 9.48 -26.51 18.32
CA ILE A 295 9.06 -25.12 18.59
C ILE A 295 10.21 -24.28 19.15
N THR A 296 11.13 -24.91 19.89
CA THR A 296 12.30 -24.24 20.48
C THR A 296 13.26 -23.65 19.43
N LYS A 297 13.15 -24.10 18.17
CA LYS A 297 13.99 -23.67 17.04
C LYS A 297 13.40 -22.48 16.29
N ILE A 298 12.19 -22.06 16.63
CA ILE A 298 11.56 -20.87 16.06
C ILE A 298 12.28 -19.64 16.62
N ARG A 299 12.81 -18.83 15.71
CA ARG A 299 13.52 -17.59 16.04
C ARG A 299 12.66 -16.35 15.86
N LYS A 300 11.71 -16.41 14.93
CA LYS A 300 10.74 -15.34 14.67
C LYS A 300 9.46 -15.94 14.11
N ILE A 301 8.33 -15.30 14.43
CA ILE A 301 7.02 -15.64 13.90
C ILE A 301 6.46 -14.40 13.21
N GLU A 302 5.98 -14.60 11.99
CA GLU A 302 5.16 -13.61 11.29
C GLU A 302 3.88 -14.27 10.82
N LYS A 303 2.82 -13.48 10.67
CA LYS A 303 1.52 -13.99 10.23
C LYS A 303 0.87 -13.02 9.26
N ASN A 304 0.16 -13.56 8.28
CA ASN A 304 -0.83 -12.83 7.50
C ASN A 304 -2.19 -13.54 7.62
N SER A 305 -3.19 -13.11 6.86
CA SER A 305 -4.55 -13.68 6.95
C SER A 305 -4.64 -15.13 6.48
N TYR A 306 -3.66 -15.60 5.70
CA TYR A 306 -3.69 -16.93 5.07
C TYR A 306 -2.81 -17.95 5.79
N PHE A 307 -1.62 -17.57 6.25
CA PHE A 307 -0.65 -18.49 6.83
C PHE A 307 0.29 -17.83 7.82
N THR A 308 0.97 -18.67 8.59
CA THR A 308 2.01 -18.28 9.55
C THR A 308 3.38 -18.61 8.97
N ILE A 309 4.36 -17.71 9.11
CA ILE A 309 5.76 -17.98 8.82
C ILE A 309 6.49 -18.28 10.13
N PHE A 310 7.16 -19.43 10.15
CA PHE A 310 8.16 -19.73 11.17
C PHE A 310 9.55 -19.56 10.59
N PHE A 311 10.30 -18.62 11.17
CA PHE A 311 11.70 -18.42 10.86
C PHE A 311 12.55 -19.28 11.78
N VAL A 312 13.46 -20.05 11.19
CA VAL A 312 14.37 -20.96 11.88
C VAL A 312 15.80 -20.74 11.38
N GLU A 313 16.81 -21.14 12.14
CA GLU A 313 18.18 -21.10 11.63
C GLU A 313 18.35 -22.06 10.47
N LYS A 314 19.15 -21.70 9.47
CA LYS A 314 19.37 -22.52 8.28
C LYS A 314 19.80 -23.96 8.59
N LYS A 315 20.64 -24.16 9.61
CA LYS A 315 21.09 -25.50 10.06
C LYS A 315 19.94 -26.34 10.65
N ASP A 316 18.95 -25.69 11.24
CA ASP A 316 17.85 -26.33 11.96
C ASP A 316 16.65 -26.62 11.06
N LYS A 317 16.58 -25.98 9.89
CA LYS A 317 15.44 -26.05 8.97
C LYS A 317 15.07 -27.48 8.57
N GLY A 318 16.05 -28.31 8.23
CA GLY A 318 15.80 -29.70 7.81
C GLY A 318 15.16 -30.54 8.92
N GLU A 319 15.67 -30.39 10.15
CA GLU A 319 15.16 -31.08 11.33
C GLU A 319 13.78 -30.55 11.75
N PHE A 320 13.59 -29.22 11.71
CA PHE A 320 12.31 -28.57 11.98
C PHE A 320 11.21 -29.05 11.03
N ILE A 321 11.52 -29.22 9.74
CA ILE A 321 10.58 -29.74 8.75
C ILE A 321 10.31 -31.24 8.98
N GLY A 322 11.37 -31.99 9.29
CA GLY A 322 11.34 -33.43 9.51
C GLY A 322 11.20 -34.23 8.20
N LYS A 323 11.51 -35.53 8.26
CA LYS A 323 11.43 -36.43 7.10
C LYS A 323 10.04 -36.40 6.47
N ARG A 324 9.96 -36.11 5.16
CA ARG A 324 8.70 -35.95 4.39
C ARG A 324 7.74 -34.90 5.00
N GLY A 325 8.27 -33.89 5.69
CA GLY A 325 7.50 -32.81 6.30
C GLY A 325 6.67 -33.24 7.51
N LYS A 326 7.01 -34.36 8.17
CA LYS A 326 6.23 -34.94 9.28
C LYS A 326 5.96 -33.93 10.40
N ASN A 327 6.95 -33.12 10.75
CA ASN A 327 6.86 -32.17 11.85
C ASN A 327 6.00 -30.97 11.48
N VAL A 328 6.20 -30.41 10.27
CA VAL A 328 5.33 -29.34 9.73
C VAL A 328 3.88 -29.81 9.62
N LYS A 329 3.62 -31.06 9.20
CA LYS A 329 2.26 -31.62 9.18
C LYS A 329 1.62 -31.68 10.58
N LYS A 330 2.39 -31.94 11.64
CA LYS A 330 1.92 -31.90 13.03
C LYS A 330 1.58 -30.46 13.44
N LEU A 331 2.46 -29.51 13.14
CA LEU A 331 2.28 -28.09 13.44
C LEU A 331 1.08 -27.49 12.67
N LYS A 332 0.87 -27.87 11.40
CA LYS A 332 -0.25 -27.38 10.60
C LYS A 332 -1.62 -27.73 11.19
N LYS A 333 -1.74 -28.89 11.84
CA LYS A 333 -2.96 -29.27 12.59
C LYS A 333 -3.26 -28.33 13.77
N ILE A 334 -2.23 -27.63 14.27
CA ILE A 334 -2.33 -26.73 15.42
C ILE A 334 -2.53 -25.29 14.94
N PHE A 335 -1.64 -24.79 14.08
CA PHE A 335 -1.57 -23.36 13.72
C PHE A 335 -2.20 -23.01 12.36
N GLY A 336 -2.78 -23.99 11.65
CA GLY A 336 -3.27 -23.79 10.28
C GLY A 336 -2.13 -23.85 9.27
N ASP A 337 -2.24 -23.13 8.15
CA ASP A 337 -1.17 -23.12 7.17
C ASP A 337 0.10 -22.44 7.68
N ILE A 338 1.23 -23.09 7.40
CA ILE A 338 2.55 -22.70 7.87
C ILE A 338 3.52 -22.75 6.71
N VAL A 339 4.40 -21.76 6.63
CA VAL A 339 5.58 -21.72 5.77
C VAL A 339 6.83 -21.62 6.64
N VAL A 340 7.85 -22.42 6.33
CA VAL A 340 9.13 -22.40 7.07
C VAL A 340 10.18 -21.67 6.25
N LYS A 341 10.75 -20.61 6.82
CA LYS A 341 11.83 -19.81 6.22
C LYS A 341 13.08 -19.86 7.08
N ASP A 342 14.23 -19.83 6.43
CA ASP A 342 15.53 -19.68 7.08
C ASP A 342 15.89 -18.19 7.23
N ILE A 343 16.52 -17.86 8.37
CA ILE A 343 17.16 -16.57 8.65
C ILE A 343 18.68 -16.71 8.78
#